data_AF-W9BRG1-F1
#
_entry.id   AF-W9BRG1-F1
#
_cell.length_a   1.000
_cell.length_b   1.000
_cell.length_c   1.000
_cell.angle_alpha   90.00
_cell.angle_beta   90.00
_cell.angle_gamma   90.00
#
_symmetry.space_group_name_H-M   'P 1'
#
loop_
_entity.id
_entity.type
_entity.pdbx_description
1 polymer ?
#
loop_
_entity_poly.entity_id
_entity_poly.type
_entity_poly.pdbx_seq_one_letter_code
_entity_poly.pdbx_strand_id
1 'polypeptide(L)'
;MRNSWMLAGALSLALASCGGGADDKAAAGADKTADAACADDGEKLKLTGLCKGRAVNYMNMDASASPQAPDGCEWQVMEAALPADEVLLYRGLVCGRKAAEIEIAGGAERAEVKLIKSAMSDEMPEPFTIGYLYTAEGEPAQAITQRARSVIEDPKEAAKCNARPANIEGWPKDAFVVDTDPKGSNTADGSPVAVCGDLGYFDEGFRFWRAAQDFAWFFDFGQDFAEIDPGSLTIVAKDAEGNWGATDQ
;
A
#
# COMPACT_ATOMS: atom_id res chain seq x y z
N MET A 1 8.73 43.95 -29.97
CA MET A 1 9.51 45.11 -29.49
C MET A 1 10.77 44.58 -28.87
N ARG A 2 11.92 45.12 -29.30
CA ARG A 2 13.28 44.77 -28.86
C ARG A 2 13.48 45.17 -27.40
N ASN A 3 14.27 44.40 -26.65
CA ASN A 3 15.39 44.96 -25.90
C ASN A 3 16.38 43.85 -25.51
N SER A 4 17.54 43.87 -26.19
CA SER A 4 18.81 43.37 -25.69
C SER A 4 19.24 44.18 -24.47
N TRP A 5 20.09 43.63 -23.60
CA TRP A 5 21.26 44.30 -23.02
C TRP A 5 22.29 43.21 -22.63
N MET A 6 23.49 43.34 -23.18
CA MET A 6 24.70 42.63 -22.78
C MET A 6 25.35 43.39 -21.62
N LEU A 7 26.07 42.68 -20.74
CA LEU A 7 27.35 43.16 -20.21
C LEU A 7 28.17 42.00 -19.66
N ALA A 8 29.37 41.88 -20.23
CA ALA A 8 30.45 41.01 -19.81
C ALA A 8 31.26 41.65 -18.67
N GLY A 9 31.87 40.81 -17.84
CA GLY A 9 32.88 41.23 -16.86
C GLY A 9 33.76 40.06 -16.46
N ALA A 10 34.96 40.00 -17.02
CA ALA A 10 36.04 39.10 -16.60
C ALA A 10 36.99 39.86 -15.66
N LEU A 11 37.44 39.24 -14.57
CA LEU A 11 38.80 39.46 -14.05
C LEU A 11 39.24 38.34 -13.09
N SER A 12 40.37 37.72 -13.44
CA SER A 12 41.10 36.69 -12.72
C SER A 12 41.92 37.25 -11.55
N LEU A 13 42.18 36.44 -10.52
CA LEU A 13 43.48 36.44 -9.82
C LEU A 13 43.68 35.15 -9.02
N ALA A 14 44.75 34.46 -9.37
CA ALA A 14 45.25 33.26 -8.73
C ALA A 14 46.04 33.60 -7.46
N LEU A 15 45.95 32.73 -6.44
CA LEU A 15 46.99 32.56 -5.44
C LEU A 15 47.40 31.10 -5.42
N ALA A 16 48.60 30.86 -5.94
CA ALA A 16 49.35 29.63 -5.73
C ALA A 16 49.85 29.60 -4.28
N SER A 17 49.56 28.52 -3.56
CA SER A 17 50.28 28.12 -2.35
C SER A 17 50.85 26.72 -2.59
N CYS A 18 52.16 26.68 -2.84
CA CYS A 18 52.96 25.46 -2.86
C CYS A 18 53.58 25.22 -1.48
N GLY A 19 53.58 23.95 -1.06
CA GLY A 19 54.29 23.43 0.11
C GLY A 19 53.36 22.49 0.85
N GLY A 20 53.54 21.17 0.88
CA GLY A 20 54.69 20.31 0.62
C GLY A 20 54.54 19.14 1.59
N GLY A 21 54.62 17.90 1.13
CA GLY A 21 54.54 16.72 1.99
C GLY A 21 53.90 15.54 1.29
N ALA A 22 54.75 14.63 0.82
CA ALA A 22 54.36 13.29 0.41
C ALA A 22 53.87 12.51 1.64
N ASP A 23 52.77 11.79 1.49
CA ASP A 23 52.56 10.52 2.17
C ASP A 23 51.64 9.65 1.31
N ASP A 24 52.16 8.48 1.00
CA ASP A 24 51.48 7.36 0.40
C ASP A 24 50.16 7.04 1.11
N LYS A 25 49.07 6.98 0.35
CA LYS A 25 48.05 5.96 0.55
C LYS A 25 47.36 5.66 -0.76
N ALA A 26 47.72 4.51 -1.32
CA ALA A 26 46.86 3.76 -2.19
C ALA A 26 45.47 3.63 -1.55
N ALA A 27 44.49 4.34 -2.11
CA ALA A 27 43.10 3.95 -2.01
C ALA A 27 42.75 3.25 -3.32
N ALA A 28 43.10 1.96 -3.35
CA ALA A 28 42.37 1.00 -4.16
C ALA A 28 40.87 1.14 -3.85
N GLY A 29 40.07 0.92 -4.89
CA GLY A 29 38.66 1.30 -4.92
C GLY A 29 37.83 0.79 -3.75
N ALA A 30 36.84 1.60 -3.41
CA ALA A 30 35.58 1.10 -2.88
C ALA A 30 34.49 1.65 -3.81
N ASP A 31 34.32 0.93 -4.91
CA ASP A 31 33.08 0.86 -5.65
C ASP A 31 31.96 0.56 -4.63
N LYS A 32 31.22 1.60 -4.22
CA LYS A 32 30.14 1.51 -3.21
C LYS A 32 28.82 1.05 -3.85
N THR A 33 28.91 0.14 -4.81
CA THR A 33 27.76 -0.34 -5.58
C THR A 33 27.83 -1.85 -5.85
N ALA A 34 28.44 -2.61 -4.94
CA ALA A 34 28.35 -4.07 -4.91
C ALA A 34 27.50 -4.49 -3.70
N ASP A 35 26.28 -4.93 -3.98
CA ASP A 35 25.56 -5.99 -3.28
C ASP A 35 25.91 -6.21 -1.80
N ALA A 36 25.75 -5.17 -0.97
CA ALA A 36 25.83 -5.37 0.47
C ALA A 36 24.71 -6.35 0.84
N ALA A 37 25.09 -7.56 1.28
CA ALA A 37 24.17 -8.51 1.87
C ALA A 37 23.41 -7.81 3.00
N CYS A 38 22.19 -8.25 3.24
CA CYS A 38 21.42 -7.69 4.33
C CYS A 38 22.16 -7.92 5.65
N ALA A 39 22.11 -6.92 6.55
CA ALA A 39 22.87 -6.98 7.80
C ALA A 39 22.43 -8.14 8.73
N ASP A 40 21.25 -8.70 8.48
CA ASP A 40 20.65 -9.88 9.10
C ASP A 40 20.81 -11.15 8.22
N ASP A 41 21.66 -11.10 7.19
CA ASP A 41 21.80 -12.09 6.12
C ASP A 41 20.48 -12.45 5.42
N GLY A 42 19.45 -11.62 5.59
CA GLY A 42 18.12 -11.81 5.04
C GLY A 42 18.05 -11.61 3.53
N GLU A 43 16.97 -12.11 2.93
CA GLU A 43 16.69 -11.87 1.52
C GLU A 43 16.32 -10.40 1.27
N LYS A 44 16.76 -9.88 0.12
CA LYS A 44 16.28 -8.60 -0.39
C LYS A 44 14.94 -8.79 -1.11
N LEU A 45 14.09 -7.80 -0.98
CA LEU A 45 12.90 -7.65 -1.80
C LEU A 45 13.30 -7.27 -3.24
N LYS A 46 12.52 -7.74 -4.22
CA LYS A 46 12.95 -7.76 -5.63
C LYS A 46 12.83 -6.39 -6.32
N LEU A 47 11.84 -5.59 -5.96
CA LEU A 47 11.56 -4.30 -6.59
C LEU A 47 12.34 -3.18 -5.90
N THR A 48 12.28 -3.11 -4.56
CA THR A 48 12.96 -2.03 -3.84
C THR A 48 14.43 -2.31 -3.54
N GLY A 49 14.82 -3.60 -3.46
CA GLY A 49 16.12 -4.01 -2.96
C GLY A 49 16.26 -3.90 -1.43
N LEU A 50 15.18 -3.55 -0.72
CA LEU A 50 15.18 -3.49 0.75
C LEU A 50 15.32 -4.88 1.36
N CYS A 51 16.04 -4.99 2.46
CA CYS A 51 16.10 -6.22 3.24
C CYS A 51 14.74 -6.52 3.85
N LYS A 52 14.20 -7.73 3.67
CA LYS A 52 12.88 -8.12 4.18
C LYS A 52 12.69 -7.81 5.66
N GLY A 53 13.69 -8.14 6.50
CA GLY A 53 13.65 -7.87 7.95
C GLY A 53 13.66 -6.38 8.32
N ARG A 54 14.08 -5.50 7.42
CA ARG A 54 14.04 -4.03 7.61
C ARG A 54 12.84 -3.37 6.94
N ALA A 55 12.29 -3.99 5.90
CA ALA A 55 11.14 -3.47 5.16
C ALA A 55 9.92 -3.24 6.07
N VAL A 56 9.76 -4.05 7.12
CA VAL A 56 8.72 -3.87 8.16
C VAL A 56 8.72 -2.48 8.80
N ASN A 57 9.87 -1.80 8.87
CA ASN A 57 9.96 -0.47 9.47
C ASN A 57 9.40 0.65 8.57
N TYR A 58 9.17 0.34 7.29
CA TYR A 58 8.51 1.26 6.36
C TYR A 58 6.99 1.08 6.38
N MET A 59 6.49 0.00 6.98
CA MET A 59 5.07 -0.36 6.93
C MET A 59 4.31 0.36 8.05
N ASN A 60 3.25 1.06 7.69
CA ASN A 60 2.34 1.69 8.64
C ASN A 60 1.28 0.68 9.10
N MET A 61 1.72 -0.32 9.85
CA MET A 61 0.87 -1.40 10.36
C MET A 61 0.80 -1.40 11.88
N ASP A 62 -0.40 -1.63 12.42
CA ASP A 62 -0.56 -2.04 13.81
C ASP A 62 -0.44 -3.56 13.88
N ALA A 63 0.76 -4.06 14.20
CA ALA A 63 1.02 -5.50 14.31
C ALA A 63 0.11 -6.20 15.34
N SER A 64 -0.46 -5.48 16.31
CA SER A 64 -1.42 -6.03 17.26
C SER A 64 -2.83 -6.22 16.69
N ALA A 65 -3.13 -5.58 15.57
CA ALA A 65 -4.39 -5.69 14.84
C ALA A 65 -4.27 -6.63 13.62
N SER A 66 -3.07 -7.13 13.30
CA SER A 66 -2.89 -8.11 12.23
C SER A 66 -3.57 -9.44 12.58
N PRO A 67 -4.26 -10.07 11.62
CA PRO A 67 -4.83 -11.39 11.83
C PRO A 67 -3.73 -12.41 12.15
N GLN A 68 -4.04 -13.40 12.99
CA GLN A 68 -3.14 -14.51 13.24
C GLN A 68 -2.97 -15.34 11.96
N ALA A 69 -1.73 -15.69 11.61
CA ALA A 69 -1.48 -16.60 10.50
C ALA A 69 -2.04 -18.00 10.83
N PRO A 70 -2.67 -18.70 9.86
CA PRO A 70 -3.11 -20.08 10.05
C PRO A 70 -1.95 -21.02 10.42
N ASP A 71 -2.27 -22.15 11.05
CA ASP A 71 -1.28 -23.16 11.42
C ASP A 71 -0.44 -23.62 10.21
N GLY A 72 0.88 -23.58 10.35
CA GLY A 72 1.82 -23.94 9.28
C GLY A 72 2.08 -22.84 8.24
N CYS A 73 1.53 -21.65 8.45
CA CYS A 73 1.79 -20.47 7.64
C CYS A 73 2.41 -19.35 8.47
N GLU A 74 3.08 -18.42 7.80
CA GLU A 74 3.61 -17.21 8.39
C GLU A 74 3.35 -16.01 7.48
N TRP A 75 3.27 -14.83 8.09
CA TRP A 75 3.18 -13.58 7.35
C TRP A 75 4.58 -13.08 6.98
N GLN A 76 4.84 -12.88 5.69
CA GLN A 76 6.10 -12.29 5.21
C GLN A 76 5.85 -11.00 4.43
N VAL A 77 6.79 -10.06 4.54
CA VAL A 77 6.77 -8.84 3.71
C VAL A 77 7.07 -9.18 2.26
N MET A 78 6.25 -8.64 1.38
CA MET A 78 6.27 -8.80 -0.08
C MET A 78 6.05 -7.45 -0.75
N GLU A 79 6.14 -7.45 -2.08
CA GLU A 79 6.04 -6.23 -2.89
C GLU A 79 5.18 -6.45 -4.12
N ALA A 80 4.40 -5.42 -4.47
CA ALA A 80 3.75 -5.30 -5.76
C ALA A 80 4.14 -3.97 -6.40
N ALA A 81 4.31 -3.96 -7.72
CA ALA A 81 4.58 -2.73 -8.45
C ALA A 81 3.32 -1.85 -8.49
N LEU A 82 3.53 -0.55 -8.37
CA LEU A 82 2.53 0.48 -8.63
C LEU A 82 2.97 1.36 -9.81
N PRO A 83 2.07 2.15 -10.42
CA PRO A 83 2.45 3.17 -11.39
C PRO A 83 3.46 4.18 -10.82
N ALA A 84 4.07 4.99 -11.69
CA ALA A 84 4.98 6.08 -11.30
C ALA A 84 6.21 5.67 -10.46
N ASP A 85 6.73 4.46 -10.70
CA ASP A 85 7.90 3.89 -10.00
C ASP A 85 7.70 3.72 -8.47
N GLU A 86 6.44 3.68 -8.02
CA GLU A 86 6.06 3.36 -6.65
C GLU A 86 6.00 1.83 -6.43
N VAL A 87 6.12 1.42 -5.17
CA VAL A 87 6.00 0.02 -4.77
C VAL A 87 5.04 -0.08 -3.59
N LEU A 88 4.13 -1.05 -3.64
CA LEU A 88 3.30 -1.44 -2.52
C LEU A 88 4.04 -2.49 -1.69
N LEU A 89 4.39 -2.16 -0.44
CA LEU A 89 4.75 -3.13 0.58
C LEU A 89 3.48 -3.72 1.21
N TYR A 90 3.46 -5.03 1.39
CA TYR A 90 2.37 -5.73 2.07
C TYR A 90 2.88 -7.01 2.75
N ARG A 91 2.10 -7.59 3.66
CA ARG A 91 2.34 -8.93 4.21
C ARG A 91 1.42 -9.92 3.52
N GLY A 92 2.01 -10.92 2.88
CA GLY A 92 1.31 -12.07 2.32
C GLY A 92 1.58 -13.33 3.15
N LEU A 93 0.64 -14.28 3.14
CA LEU A 93 0.86 -15.60 3.73
C LEU A 93 1.92 -16.36 2.95
N VAL A 94 2.77 -17.06 3.69
CA VAL A 94 3.69 -18.07 3.17
C VAL A 94 3.41 -19.37 3.91
N CYS A 95 2.98 -20.39 3.17
CA CYS A 95 2.66 -21.71 3.70
C CYS A 95 3.60 -22.74 3.05
N GLY A 96 4.67 -23.10 3.77
CA GLY A 96 5.74 -23.94 3.24
C GLY A 96 6.50 -23.28 2.08
N ARG A 97 6.25 -23.73 0.84
CA ARG A 97 6.90 -23.18 -0.38
C ARG A 97 5.98 -22.28 -1.21
N LYS A 98 4.74 -22.08 -0.77
CA LYS A 98 3.76 -21.26 -1.48
C LYS A 98 3.65 -19.90 -0.81
N ALA A 99 3.48 -18.86 -1.61
CA ALA A 99 3.36 -17.49 -1.17
C ALA A 99 2.16 -16.83 -1.85
N ALA A 100 1.41 -16.05 -1.07
CA ALA A 100 0.31 -15.26 -1.56
C ALA A 100 0.85 -13.99 -2.22
N GLU A 101 0.69 -13.86 -3.54
CA GLU A 101 1.20 -12.72 -4.29
C GLU A 101 0.03 -11.90 -4.84
N ILE A 102 0.14 -10.56 -4.76
CA ILE A 102 -0.81 -9.64 -5.37
C ILE A 102 -0.21 -8.85 -6.52
N GLU A 103 -1.08 -8.40 -7.41
CA GLU A 103 -0.80 -7.41 -8.45
C GLU A 103 -1.79 -6.25 -8.33
N ILE A 104 -1.34 -5.04 -8.64
CA ILE A 104 -2.19 -3.87 -8.78
C ILE A 104 -2.42 -3.60 -10.27
N ALA A 105 -3.62 -3.91 -10.76
CA ALA A 105 -3.97 -3.70 -12.15
C ALA A 105 -4.66 -2.34 -12.33
N GLY A 106 -4.04 -1.44 -13.09
CA GLY A 106 -4.59 -0.11 -13.36
C GLY A 106 -5.87 -0.16 -14.22
N GLY A 107 -6.85 0.67 -13.87
CA GLY A 107 -8.10 0.86 -14.62
C GLY A 107 -8.51 2.33 -14.69
N ALA A 108 -9.47 2.65 -15.56
CA ALA A 108 -9.85 4.03 -15.87
C ALA A 108 -10.44 4.81 -14.66
N GLU A 109 -11.14 4.12 -13.76
CA GLU A 109 -11.78 4.74 -12.58
C GLU A 109 -11.14 4.31 -11.25
N ARG A 110 -10.41 3.19 -11.26
CA ARG A 110 -9.86 2.54 -10.08
C ARG A 110 -8.79 1.54 -10.51
N ALA A 111 -7.88 1.23 -9.60
CA ALA A 111 -7.03 0.04 -9.71
C ALA A 111 -7.72 -1.16 -9.05
N GLU A 112 -7.40 -2.36 -9.53
CA GLU A 112 -7.84 -3.63 -8.95
C GLU A 112 -6.67 -4.24 -8.17
N VAL A 113 -6.93 -4.67 -6.95
CA VAL A 113 -6.00 -5.49 -6.16
C VAL A 113 -6.32 -6.95 -6.47
N LYS A 114 -5.44 -7.65 -7.18
CA LYS A 114 -5.66 -9.03 -7.61
C LYS A 114 -4.78 -9.99 -6.84
N LEU A 115 -5.33 -11.08 -6.33
CA LEU A 115 -4.55 -12.22 -5.88
C LEU A 115 -4.12 -13.00 -7.12
N ILE A 116 -2.80 -13.02 -7.39
CA ILE A 116 -2.20 -13.69 -8.55
C ILE A 116 -1.54 -15.02 -8.20
N LYS A 117 -1.28 -15.26 -6.91
CA LYS A 117 -0.90 -16.58 -6.37
C LYS A 117 -1.51 -16.74 -4.99
N SER A 118 -1.95 -17.96 -4.69
CA SER A 118 -2.43 -18.36 -3.37
C SER A 118 -1.36 -19.16 -2.63
N ALA A 119 -1.17 -18.86 -1.34
CA ALA A 119 -0.42 -19.69 -0.41
C ALA A 119 -1.22 -20.91 0.04
N MET A 120 -2.55 -20.81 0.07
CA MET A 120 -3.43 -21.85 0.63
C MET A 120 -4.03 -22.80 -0.41
N SER A 121 -4.20 -22.37 -1.66
CA SER A 121 -4.78 -23.17 -2.75
C SER A 121 -3.74 -23.59 -3.78
N ASP A 122 -3.79 -24.85 -4.21
CA ASP A 122 -3.00 -25.36 -5.36
C ASP A 122 -3.66 -25.02 -6.71
N GLU A 123 -4.97 -24.83 -6.71
CA GLU A 123 -5.77 -24.63 -7.91
C GLU A 123 -6.37 -23.23 -7.85
N MET A 124 -5.61 -22.26 -8.36
CA MET A 124 -6.11 -20.91 -8.61
C MET A 124 -6.28 -20.75 -10.13
N PRO A 125 -7.49 -20.96 -10.67
CA PRO A 125 -7.69 -21.06 -12.11
C PRO A 125 -7.40 -19.75 -12.84
N GLU A 126 -7.68 -18.60 -12.22
CA GLU A 126 -7.34 -17.26 -12.72
C GLU A 126 -7.12 -16.28 -11.56
N PRO A 127 -6.33 -15.20 -11.75
CA PRO A 127 -6.27 -14.11 -10.77
C PRO A 127 -7.65 -13.53 -10.50
N PHE A 128 -8.00 -13.32 -9.23
CA PHE A 128 -9.27 -12.72 -8.85
C PHE A 128 -9.06 -11.46 -8.01
N THR A 129 -10.04 -10.57 -8.10
CA THR A 129 -9.99 -9.27 -7.43
C THR A 129 -10.40 -9.43 -5.97
N ILE A 130 -9.51 -9.03 -5.06
CA ILE A 130 -9.74 -9.01 -3.60
C ILE A 130 -10.00 -7.59 -3.08
N GLY A 131 -9.90 -6.60 -3.94
CA GLY A 131 -10.13 -5.22 -3.57
C GLY A 131 -9.94 -4.23 -4.71
N TYR A 132 -10.20 -2.96 -4.39
CA TYR A 132 -10.05 -1.84 -5.30
C TYR A 132 -9.26 -0.72 -4.63
N LEU A 133 -8.52 0.01 -5.45
CA LEU A 133 -7.76 1.19 -5.07
C LEU A 133 -8.34 2.41 -5.78
N TYR A 134 -8.71 3.42 -5.00
CA TYR A 134 -9.19 4.70 -5.49
C TYR A 134 -8.30 5.83 -4.97
N THR A 135 -8.08 6.86 -5.79
CA THR A 135 -7.55 8.13 -5.28
C THR A 135 -8.54 8.74 -4.31
N ALA A 136 -8.06 9.26 -3.18
CA ALA A 136 -8.86 9.87 -2.14
C ALA A 136 -8.23 11.21 -1.72
N GLU A 137 -9.03 12.27 -1.78
CA GLU A 137 -8.62 13.60 -1.33
C GLU A 137 -9.41 14.00 -0.08
N GLY A 138 -8.74 14.68 0.86
CA GLY A 138 -9.37 15.25 2.05
C GLY A 138 -9.72 14.21 3.13
N GLU A 139 -10.80 14.46 3.86
CA GLU A 139 -11.17 13.64 5.02
C GLU A 139 -11.56 12.20 4.61
N PRO A 140 -10.94 11.15 5.19
CA PRO A 140 -11.15 9.75 4.83
C PRO A 140 -12.61 9.33 4.69
N ALA A 141 -13.42 9.60 5.72
CA ALA A 141 -14.83 9.20 5.71
C ALA A 141 -15.63 9.90 4.61
N GLN A 142 -15.28 11.15 4.26
CA GLN A 142 -15.95 11.87 3.19
C GLN A 142 -15.57 11.32 1.82
N ALA A 143 -14.28 11.06 1.57
CA ALA A 143 -13.80 10.47 0.33
C ALA A 143 -14.43 9.09 0.08
N ILE A 144 -14.42 8.22 1.10
CA ILE A 144 -15.06 6.90 1.04
C ILE A 144 -16.57 7.02 0.79
N THR A 145 -17.26 7.91 1.51
CA THR A 145 -18.71 8.14 1.33
C THR A 145 -19.02 8.57 -0.10
N GLN A 146 -18.26 9.53 -0.65
CA GLN A 146 -18.46 10.01 -2.01
C GLN A 146 -18.27 8.89 -3.03
N ARG A 147 -17.20 8.09 -2.90
CA ARG A 147 -16.96 6.99 -3.83
C ARG A 147 -18.04 5.92 -3.75
N ALA A 148 -18.42 5.48 -2.56
CA ALA A 148 -19.44 4.46 -2.41
C ALA A 148 -20.81 4.93 -2.94
N ARG A 149 -21.18 6.20 -2.72
CA ARG A 149 -22.41 6.77 -3.28
C ARG A 149 -22.39 6.86 -4.81
N SER A 150 -21.23 7.06 -5.43
CA SER A 150 -21.12 7.26 -6.88
C SER A 150 -21.53 6.05 -7.72
N VAL A 151 -21.55 4.85 -7.12
CA VAL A 151 -21.94 3.60 -7.78
C VAL A 151 -23.36 3.14 -7.43
N ILE A 152 -24.09 3.90 -6.62
CA ILE A 152 -25.47 3.58 -6.25
C ILE A 152 -26.42 4.29 -7.23
N GLU A 153 -27.27 3.53 -7.90
CA GLU A 153 -28.15 4.05 -8.95
C GLU A 153 -29.26 4.99 -8.43
N ASP A 154 -29.91 4.66 -7.30
CA ASP A 154 -30.95 5.50 -6.70
C ASP A 154 -30.31 6.61 -5.84
N PRO A 155 -30.43 7.90 -6.21
CA PRO A 155 -29.87 9.00 -5.42
C PRO A 155 -30.44 9.09 -4.00
N LYS A 156 -31.69 8.64 -3.78
CA LYS A 156 -32.33 8.64 -2.45
C LYS A 156 -31.77 7.52 -1.57
N GLU A 157 -31.38 6.41 -2.15
CA GLU A 157 -30.66 5.35 -1.44
C GLU A 157 -29.24 5.80 -1.13
N ALA A 158 -28.52 6.31 -2.13
CA ALA A 158 -27.16 6.84 -1.98
C ALA A 158 -27.06 7.85 -0.84
N ALA A 159 -28.02 8.78 -0.74
CA ALA A 159 -28.06 9.81 0.29
C ALA A 159 -28.12 9.27 1.74
N LYS A 160 -28.55 8.02 1.95
CA LYS A 160 -28.62 7.39 3.27
C LYS A 160 -27.27 6.78 3.71
N CYS A 161 -26.39 6.52 2.75
CA CYS A 161 -25.16 5.76 2.94
C CYS A 161 -24.01 6.66 3.38
N ASN A 162 -23.34 6.36 4.48
CA ASN A 162 -22.20 7.12 4.97
C ASN A 162 -21.10 6.19 5.47
N ALA A 163 -19.85 6.56 5.25
CA ALA A 163 -18.71 5.88 5.84
C ALA A 163 -18.66 6.16 7.35
N ARG A 164 -18.43 5.12 8.13
CA ARG A 164 -18.21 5.19 9.58
C ARG A 164 -17.09 4.23 9.98
N PRO A 165 -16.40 4.47 11.11
CA PRO A 165 -15.50 3.48 11.66
C PRO A 165 -16.21 2.12 11.81
N ALA A 166 -15.51 1.06 11.40
CA ALA A 166 -16.04 -0.30 11.45
C ALA A 166 -16.20 -0.75 12.91
N ASN A 167 -15.12 -0.60 13.71
CA ASN A 167 -15.04 -1.04 15.10
C ASN A 167 -15.47 -2.51 15.30
N ILE A 168 -15.08 -3.38 14.36
CA ILE A 168 -15.34 -4.82 14.40
C ILE A 168 -14.08 -5.53 14.88
N GLU A 169 -14.24 -6.46 15.83
CA GLU A 169 -13.11 -7.24 16.36
C GLU A 169 -12.43 -8.05 15.24
N GLY A 170 -11.10 -8.05 15.23
CA GLY A 170 -10.30 -8.72 14.19
C GLY A 170 -10.10 -7.92 12.90
N TRP A 171 -10.72 -6.73 12.77
CA TRP A 171 -10.51 -5.84 11.62
C TRP A 171 -9.41 -4.80 11.92
N PRO A 172 -8.77 -4.21 10.90
CA PRO A 172 -7.87 -3.08 11.09
C PRO A 172 -8.55 -1.95 11.88
N LYS A 173 -7.81 -1.30 12.80
CA LYS A 173 -8.37 -0.24 13.67
C LYS A 173 -8.82 1.00 12.90
N ASP A 174 -8.24 1.24 11.73
CA ASP A 174 -8.56 2.31 10.80
C ASP A 174 -9.60 1.90 9.74
N ALA A 175 -10.22 0.72 9.89
CA ALA A 175 -11.22 0.25 8.95
C ALA A 175 -12.52 1.08 9.04
N PHE A 176 -13.12 1.33 7.88
CA PHE A 176 -14.42 1.95 7.71
C PHE A 176 -15.39 0.98 7.03
N VAL A 177 -16.68 1.17 7.28
CA VAL A 177 -17.77 0.56 6.51
C VAL A 177 -18.70 1.66 6.01
N VAL A 178 -19.30 1.45 4.85
CA VAL A 178 -20.34 2.33 4.31
C VAL A 178 -21.69 1.70 4.62
N ASP A 179 -22.48 2.38 5.44
CA ASP A 179 -23.69 1.85 6.04
C ASP A 179 -24.79 2.94 6.05
N THR A 180 -26.03 2.56 6.35
CA THR A 180 -27.13 3.51 6.51
C THR A 180 -27.15 4.16 7.91
N ASP A 181 -27.90 5.25 8.05
CA ASP A 181 -28.30 5.80 9.36
C ASP A 181 -29.84 5.75 9.49
N PRO A 182 -30.42 5.00 10.46
CA PRO A 182 -29.73 4.11 11.39
C PRO A 182 -28.99 2.98 10.68
N LYS A 183 -27.96 2.42 11.34
CA LYS A 183 -27.16 1.29 10.85
C LYS A 183 -28.08 0.20 10.30
N GLY A 184 -27.70 -0.43 9.19
CA GLY A 184 -28.38 -1.60 8.66
C GLY A 184 -28.53 -2.64 9.76
N SER A 185 -29.73 -2.78 10.31
CA SER A 185 -30.00 -3.70 11.40
C SER A 185 -30.08 -5.12 10.85
N ASN A 186 -29.52 -6.09 11.60
CA ASN A 186 -29.82 -7.52 11.41
C ASN A 186 -31.32 -7.67 11.15
N THR A 187 -31.68 -8.31 10.04
CA THR A 187 -33.09 -8.63 9.81
C THR A 187 -33.57 -9.50 10.99
N ALA A 188 -34.83 -9.34 11.40
CA ALA A 188 -35.36 -10.05 12.56
C ALA A 188 -35.35 -11.58 12.40
N ASP A 189 -35.17 -12.07 11.17
CA ASP A 189 -35.06 -13.47 10.80
C ASP A 189 -33.61 -13.99 10.72
N GLY A 190 -32.60 -13.14 10.98
CA GLY A 190 -31.19 -13.52 10.93
C GLY A 190 -30.62 -13.65 9.51
N SER A 191 -31.31 -13.13 8.49
CA SER A 191 -30.78 -13.07 7.13
C SER A 191 -29.60 -12.10 7.02
N PRO A 192 -28.69 -12.33 6.06
CA PRO A 192 -27.57 -11.44 5.80
C PRO A 192 -28.05 -10.03 5.45
N VAL A 193 -27.39 -9.03 6.04
CA VAL A 193 -27.60 -7.62 5.75
C VAL A 193 -26.55 -7.13 4.76
N ALA A 194 -27.00 -6.80 3.55
CA ALA A 194 -26.24 -6.03 2.59
C ALA A 194 -26.91 -4.66 2.40
N VAL A 195 -26.17 -3.58 2.63
CA VAL A 195 -26.66 -2.20 2.45
C VAL A 195 -25.65 -1.37 1.68
N CYS A 196 -26.13 -0.32 1.00
CA CYS A 196 -25.26 0.63 0.29
C CYS A 196 -24.48 0.03 -0.90
N GLY A 197 -25.06 -0.99 -1.55
CA GLY A 197 -24.59 -1.57 -2.81
C GLY A 197 -23.24 -2.29 -2.72
N ASP A 198 -22.60 -2.45 -3.88
CA ASP A 198 -21.35 -3.22 -4.05
C ASP A 198 -20.13 -2.65 -3.32
N LEU A 199 -20.26 -1.48 -2.72
CA LEU A 199 -19.20 -0.80 -1.97
C LEU A 199 -19.60 -0.55 -0.50
N GLY A 200 -20.73 -1.13 -0.10
CA GLY A 200 -21.34 -0.98 1.22
C GLY A 200 -21.11 -2.18 2.14
N TYR A 201 -21.64 -2.04 3.35
CA TYR A 201 -21.53 -3.02 4.42
C TYR A 201 -22.26 -4.33 4.07
N PHE A 202 -21.61 -5.44 4.40
CA PHE A 202 -22.14 -6.79 4.32
C PHE A 202 -21.72 -7.55 5.60
N ASP A 203 -22.69 -8.07 6.35
CA ASP A 203 -22.46 -8.64 7.70
C ASP A 203 -21.90 -10.07 7.71
N GLU A 204 -22.02 -10.81 6.61
CA GLU A 204 -21.39 -12.13 6.44
C GLU A 204 -20.01 -12.08 5.77
N GLY A 205 -19.49 -10.89 5.43
CA GLY A 205 -18.23 -10.77 4.69
C GLY A 205 -17.15 -9.99 5.45
N PHE A 206 -15.88 -10.33 5.18
CA PHE A 206 -14.75 -9.49 5.57
C PHE A 206 -14.53 -8.40 4.52
N ARG A 207 -15.40 -7.37 4.58
CA ARG A 207 -15.45 -6.27 3.62
C ARG A 207 -15.38 -4.91 4.31
N PHE A 208 -14.37 -4.12 3.96
CA PHE A 208 -14.15 -2.81 4.57
C PHE A 208 -13.35 -1.89 3.67
N TRP A 209 -13.37 -0.63 4.07
CA TRP A 209 -12.54 0.42 3.54
C TRP A 209 -11.36 0.72 4.46
N ARG A 210 -10.22 1.10 3.92
CA ARG A 210 -9.15 1.84 4.61
C ARG A 210 -8.82 3.08 3.80
N ALA A 211 -8.34 4.13 4.44
CA ALA A 211 -7.82 5.30 3.76
C ALA A 211 -6.42 5.61 4.27
N ALA A 212 -5.45 5.64 3.37
CA ALA A 212 -4.05 5.91 3.70
C ALA A 212 -3.32 6.41 2.44
N GLN A 213 -2.39 7.35 2.62
CA GLN A 213 -1.46 7.83 1.59
C GLN A 213 -2.19 8.36 0.33
N ASP A 214 -3.20 9.20 0.51
CA ASP A 214 -4.07 9.74 -0.55
C ASP A 214 -4.86 8.69 -1.35
N PHE A 215 -5.04 7.49 -0.79
CA PHE A 215 -5.83 6.43 -1.38
C PHE A 215 -6.91 5.90 -0.44
N ALA A 216 -8.06 5.54 -1.03
CA ALA A 216 -9.08 4.74 -0.40
C ALA A 216 -9.02 3.31 -0.96
N TRP A 217 -8.72 2.37 -0.07
CA TRP A 217 -8.66 0.94 -0.35
C TRP A 217 -9.98 0.31 0.05
N PHE A 218 -10.60 -0.41 -0.86
CA PHE A 218 -11.74 -1.27 -0.56
C PHE A 218 -11.30 -2.72 -0.64
N PHE A 219 -11.59 -3.52 0.38
CA PHE A 219 -11.34 -4.95 0.37
C PHE A 219 -12.63 -5.73 0.45
N ASP A 220 -12.67 -6.84 -0.27
CA ASP A 220 -13.74 -7.82 -0.22
C ASP A 220 -13.11 -9.20 -0.26
N PHE A 221 -12.88 -9.77 0.92
CA PHE A 221 -12.32 -11.12 1.06
C PHE A 221 -13.40 -12.21 1.11
N GLY A 222 -14.68 -11.83 0.94
CA GLY A 222 -15.80 -12.76 1.11
C GLY A 222 -15.82 -13.38 2.51
N GLN A 223 -16.06 -14.69 2.58
CA GLN A 223 -16.10 -15.50 3.82
C GLN A 223 -14.78 -16.24 4.10
N ASP A 224 -13.81 -16.14 3.19
CA ASP A 224 -12.55 -16.89 3.27
C ASP A 224 -11.49 -16.15 4.09
N PHE A 225 -10.43 -16.87 4.47
CA PHE A 225 -9.27 -16.25 5.13
C PHE A 225 -8.56 -15.31 4.16
N ALA A 226 -8.28 -14.09 4.62
CA ALA A 226 -7.44 -13.18 3.88
C ALA A 226 -6.01 -13.77 3.79
N GLU A 227 -5.53 -14.03 2.58
CA GLU A 227 -4.14 -14.47 2.35
C GLU A 227 -3.14 -13.32 2.33
N ILE A 228 -3.65 -12.09 2.48
CA ILE A 228 -2.93 -10.83 2.56
C ILE A 228 -3.39 -10.14 3.83
N ASP A 229 -2.47 -9.55 4.59
CA ASP A 229 -2.82 -8.73 5.74
C ASP A 229 -3.25 -7.34 5.23
N PRO A 230 -4.54 -7.02 5.24
CA PRO A 230 -5.02 -5.77 4.68
C PRO A 230 -4.61 -4.56 5.52
N GLY A 231 -4.20 -4.76 6.79
CA GLY A 231 -3.64 -3.74 7.67
C GLY A 231 -2.19 -3.35 7.31
N SER A 232 -1.54 -4.16 6.47
CA SER A 232 -0.11 -4.04 6.17
C SER A 232 0.21 -3.19 4.94
N LEU A 233 -0.78 -2.83 4.12
CA LEU A 233 -0.53 -2.11 2.88
C LEU A 233 0.15 -0.77 3.14
N THR A 234 1.29 -0.54 2.49
CA THR A 234 2.02 0.73 2.55
C THR A 234 2.71 1.00 1.23
N ILE A 235 2.41 2.14 0.63
CA ILE A 235 3.07 2.61 -0.60
C ILE A 235 4.41 3.24 -0.22
N VAL A 236 5.45 2.86 -0.94
CA VAL A 236 6.78 3.47 -0.82
C VAL A 236 7.22 4.02 -2.17
N ALA A 237 7.92 5.15 -2.12
CA ALA A 237 8.51 5.81 -3.27
C ALA A 237 9.96 6.21 -2.94
N LYS A 238 10.74 6.50 -3.98
CA LYS A 238 12.08 7.07 -3.81
C LYS A 238 11.99 8.59 -3.64
N ASP A 239 12.72 9.12 -2.66
CA ASP A 239 12.97 10.56 -2.53
C ASP A 239 13.93 11.07 -3.63
N ALA A 240 14.22 12.38 -3.60
CA ALA A 240 15.13 13.02 -4.56
C ALA A 240 16.57 12.46 -4.50
N GLU A 241 16.95 11.92 -3.35
CA GLU A 241 18.24 11.28 -3.08
C GLU A 241 18.25 9.78 -3.46
N GLY A 242 17.10 9.22 -3.87
CA GLY A 242 16.95 7.83 -4.28
C GLY A 242 16.68 6.84 -3.15
N ASN A 243 16.42 7.30 -1.93
CA ASN A 243 16.08 6.45 -0.79
C ASN A 243 14.59 6.12 -0.78
N TRP A 244 14.26 4.88 -0.44
CA TRP A 244 12.87 4.49 -0.22
C TRP A 244 12.33 5.11 1.07
N GLY A 245 11.10 5.59 1.02
CA GLY A 245 10.31 6.01 2.17
C GLY A 245 8.84 5.74 1.93
N ALA A 246 8.04 5.62 3.00
CA ALA A 246 6.59 5.66 2.85
C ALA A 246 6.20 7.01 2.22
N THR A 247 5.32 7.01 1.23
CA THR A 247 4.77 8.27 0.70
C THR A 247 4.01 8.98 1.82
N ASP A 248 4.19 10.29 1.92
CA ASP A 248 3.65 11.12 3.00
C ASP A 248 2.13 10.91 3.19
N GLN A 249 1.66 11.11 4.43
CA GLN A 249 0.23 11.16 4.80
C GLN A 249 -0.32 12.58 4.74
#